data_AF-A0A396LHL7-F1
#
_entry.id   AF-A0A396LHL7-F1
#
_cell.length_a   1.000
_cell.length_b   1.000
_cell.length_c   1.000
_cell.angle_alpha   90.00
_cell.angle_beta   90.00
_cell.angle_gamma   90.00
#
_symmetry.space_group_name_H-M   'P 1'
#
loop_
_entity.id
_entity.type
_entity.pdbx_description
1 polymer ?
#
loop_
_entity_poly.entity_id
_entity_poly.type
_entity_poly.pdbx_seq_one_letter_code
_entity_poly.pdbx_strand_id
1 'polypeptide(L)'
;MIKKCVVCGTEFKCPPSAKKVTCSKECSRIRKKETHEGKKNLWSEESKRRIAERGKTENLKLGTKAAKKSLKSGRFETNVNAIDWHLISPEGAEYKFHSLNFWLRENCRDLFGCEPDSREFNNVRSGLSGAKRAMKGGTYGSTTYKGWKCLPCEEEEKKCTQKK
;
A
#
# COMPACT_ATOMS: atom_id res chain seq x y z
N MET A 1 -46.38 5.37 -1.15
CA MET A 1 -46.51 6.78 -1.59
C MET A 1 -45.71 7.00 -2.87
N ILE A 2 -46.19 7.88 -3.74
CA ILE A 2 -45.43 8.32 -4.92
C ILE A 2 -44.55 9.50 -4.48
N LYS A 3 -43.25 9.45 -4.80
CA LYS A 3 -42.29 10.52 -4.53
C LYS A 3 -41.66 10.97 -5.84
N LYS A 4 -41.26 12.23 -5.94
CA LYS A 4 -40.53 12.77 -7.09
C LYS A 4 -39.02 12.62 -6.89
N CYS A 5 -38.31 12.15 -7.92
CA CYS A 5 -36.86 12.03 -7.87
C CYS A 5 -36.19 13.40 -7.89
N VAL A 6 -35.24 13.65 -6.98
CA VAL A 6 -34.51 14.94 -6.89
C VAL A 6 -33.45 15.15 -7.98
N VAL A 7 -33.18 14.15 -8.82
CA VAL A 7 -32.16 14.20 -9.89
C VAL A 7 -32.83 14.28 -11.26
N CYS A 8 -33.74 13.37 -11.59
CA CYS A 8 -34.39 13.31 -12.90
C CYS A 8 -35.85 13.79 -12.89
N GLY A 9 -36.43 14.13 -11.74
CA GLY A 9 -37.82 14.58 -11.63
C GLY A 9 -38.90 13.51 -11.82
N THR A 10 -38.54 12.26 -12.14
CA THR A 10 -39.51 11.17 -12.35
C THR A 10 -40.17 10.75 -11.05
N GLU A 11 -41.48 10.47 -11.11
CA GLU A 11 -42.24 9.89 -10.01
C GLU A 11 -41.89 8.41 -9.82
N PHE A 12 -41.73 7.99 -8.56
CA PHE A 12 -41.44 6.60 -8.24
C PHE A 12 -42.15 6.16 -6.97
N LYS A 13 -42.51 4.87 -6.92
CA LYS A 13 -43.17 4.26 -5.76
C LYS A 13 -42.14 3.97 -4.66
N CYS A 14 -42.43 4.42 -3.45
CA CYS A 14 -41.60 4.22 -2.27
C CYS A 14 -42.48 3.90 -1.05
N PRO A 15 -42.06 2.98 -0.16
CA PRO A 15 -42.68 2.83 1.15
C PRO A 15 -42.61 4.15 1.95
N PRO A 16 -43.63 4.47 2.77
CA PRO A 16 -43.64 5.69 3.58
C PRO A 16 -42.45 5.80 4.56
N SER A 17 -42.03 4.67 5.12
CA SER A 17 -40.91 4.58 6.07
C SER A 17 -39.53 4.82 5.42
N ALA A 18 -39.43 4.66 4.11
CA ALA A 18 -38.15 4.78 3.41
C ALA A 18 -37.82 6.24 3.10
N LYS A 19 -36.68 6.71 3.62
CA LYS A 19 -36.09 8.05 3.36
C LYS A 19 -35.47 8.17 1.94
N LYS A 20 -35.92 7.34 0.99
CA LYS A 20 -35.42 7.33 -0.38
C LYS A 20 -35.97 8.56 -1.13
N VAL A 21 -35.09 9.20 -1.90
CA VAL A 21 -35.36 10.44 -2.66
C VAL A 21 -35.01 10.33 -4.14
N THR A 22 -34.44 9.20 -4.57
CA THR A 22 -34.07 8.94 -5.96
C THR A 22 -34.80 7.72 -6.50
N CYS A 23 -35.20 7.76 -7.77
CA CYS A 23 -35.92 6.65 -8.41
C CYS A 23 -35.01 5.43 -8.61
N SER A 24 -33.79 5.63 -9.11
CA SER A 24 -32.86 4.57 -9.52
C SER A 24 -31.50 4.62 -8.80
N LYS A 25 -30.69 3.58 -9.00
CA LYS A 25 -29.28 3.52 -8.54
C LYS A 25 -28.42 4.58 -9.25
N GLU A 26 -28.69 4.87 -10.52
CA GLU A 26 -27.95 5.89 -11.27
C GLU A 26 -28.18 7.29 -10.71
N CYS A 27 -29.45 7.65 -10.48
CA CYS A 27 -29.79 8.92 -9.80
C CYS A 27 -29.20 8.98 -8.39
N SER A 28 -29.14 7.85 -7.67
CA SER A 28 -28.47 7.79 -6.37
C SER A 28 -26.97 8.09 -6.49
N ARG A 29 -26.29 7.59 -7.52
CA ARG A 29 -24.87 7.83 -7.78
C ARG A 29 -24.59 9.30 -8.12
N ILE A 30 -25.41 9.90 -8.98
CA ILE A 30 -25.31 11.33 -9.34
C ILE A 30 -25.49 12.19 -8.09
N ARG A 31 -26.56 11.95 -7.32
CA ARG A 31 -26.81 12.70 -6.09
C ARG A 31 -25.67 12.55 -5.09
N LYS A 32 -25.13 11.34 -4.90
CA LYS A 32 -23.97 11.13 -4.02
C LYS A 32 -22.75 11.92 -4.47
N LYS A 33 -22.48 11.95 -5.78
CA LYS A 33 -21.41 12.78 -6.35
C LYS A 33 -21.64 14.25 -6.00
N GLU A 34 -22.78 14.82 -6.37
CA GLU A 34 -23.11 16.24 -6.10
C GLU A 34 -23.09 16.58 -4.61
N THR A 35 -23.61 15.69 -3.75
CA THR A 35 -23.68 15.94 -2.31
C THR A 35 -22.31 15.92 -1.65
N HIS A 36 -21.36 15.15 -2.19
CA HIS A 36 -19.99 15.05 -1.69
C HIS A 36 -18.99 15.93 -2.45
N GLU A 37 -19.38 16.50 -3.58
CA GLU A 37 -18.55 17.41 -4.36
C GLU A 37 -18.20 18.64 -3.53
N GLY A 38 -16.92 18.98 -3.46
CA GLY A 38 -16.40 20.07 -2.63
C GLY A 38 -16.38 19.81 -1.11
N LYS A 39 -16.99 18.73 -0.61
CA LYS A 39 -16.96 18.40 0.82
C LYS A 39 -15.74 17.54 1.15
N LYS A 40 -14.80 18.10 1.90
CA LYS A 40 -13.72 17.35 2.54
C LYS A 40 -14.06 17.15 4.02
N ASN A 41 -13.87 15.94 4.54
CA ASN A 41 -13.91 15.71 5.98
C ASN A 41 -12.72 16.45 6.61
N LEU A 42 -12.96 17.65 7.12
CA LEU A 42 -11.97 18.40 7.88
C LEU A 42 -11.95 17.80 9.29
N TRP A 43 -10.98 16.94 9.54
CA TRP A 43 -10.73 16.41 10.87
C TRP A 43 -10.12 17.50 11.74
N SER A 44 -10.76 17.82 12.86
CA SER A 44 -10.16 18.71 13.85
C SER A 44 -8.88 18.07 14.40
N GLU A 45 -7.91 18.91 14.80
CA GLU A 45 -6.68 18.43 15.42
C GLU A 45 -6.97 17.61 16.68
N GLU A 46 -8.02 17.98 17.43
CA GLU A 46 -8.49 17.22 18.58
C GLU A 46 -8.98 15.81 18.19
N SER A 47 -9.73 15.68 17.08
CA SER A 47 -10.20 14.39 16.58
C SER A 47 -9.03 13.51 16.14
N LYS A 48 -8.01 14.09 15.48
CA LYS A 48 -6.77 13.39 15.11
C LYS A 48 -6.01 12.90 16.33
N ARG A 49 -5.87 13.75 17.36
CA ARG A 49 -5.21 13.39 18.63
C ARG A 49 -5.93 12.26 19.36
N ARG A 50 -7.25 12.35 19.48
CA ARG A 50 -8.07 11.32 20.14
C ARG A 50 -7.89 9.94 19.52
N ILE A 51 -7.84 9.86 18.18
CA ILE A 51 -7.58 8.60 17.48
C ILE A 51 -6.14 8.13 17.70
N ALA A 52 -5.17 9.04 17.62
CA ALA A 52 -3.76 8.71 17.84
C ALA A 52 -3.51 8.16 19.27
N GLU A 53 -4.20 8.68 20.28
CA GLU A 53 -4.13 8.21 21.66
C GLU A 53 -4.78 6.85 21.84
N ARG A 54 -5.96 6.63 21.24
CA ARG A 54 -6.64 5.33 21.27
C ARG A 54 -5.77 4.19 20.72
N GLY A 55 -4.88 4.49 19.78
CA GLY A 55 -3.93 3.53 19.22
C GLY A 55 -2.76 3.13 20.13
N LYS A 56 -2.53 3.81 21.27
CA LYS A 56 -1.34 3.60 22.13
C LYS A 56 -1.61 2.70 23.34
N THR A 57 -2.12 1.49 23.10
CA THR A 57 -2.34 0.52 24.18
C THR A 57 -1.01 0.02 24.78
N GLU A 58 -1.00 -0.34 26.07
CA GLU A 58 0.20 -0.86 26.74
C GLU A 58 0.73 -2.15 26.08
N ASN A 59 -0.19 -3.02 25.62
CA ASN A 59 0.16 -4.21 24.84
C ASN A 59 0.94 -3.86 23.56
N LEU A 60 0.56 -2.77 22.86
CA LEU A 60 1.28 -2.32 21.67
C LEU A 60 2.69 -1.82 22.02
N LYS A 61 2.86 -1.12 23.15
CA LYS A 61 4.18 -0.66 23.61
C LYS A 61 5.10 -1.84 23.94
N LEU A 62 4.59 -2.83 24.67
CA LEU A 62 5.31 -4.06 25.01
C LEU A 62 5.66 -4.85 23.75
N GLY A 63 4.69 -5.03 22.85
CA GLY A 63 4.89 -5.68 21.55
C GLY A 63 5.95 -4.97 20.70
N THR A 64 5.97 -3.64 20.68
CA THR A 64 6.98 -2.86 19.96
C THR A 64 8.38 -3.08 20.54
N LYS A 65 8.53 -3.13 21.87
CA LYS A 65 9.82 -3.42 22.52
C LYS A 65 10.29 -4.84 22.21
N ALA A 66 9.39 -5.83 22.26
CA ALA A 66 9.70 -7.22 21.95
C ALA A 66 10.09 -7.40 20.46
N ALA A 67 9.34 -6.79 19.55
CA ALA A 67 9.61 -6.85 18.12
C ALA A 67 10.99 -6.27 17.76
N LYS A 68 11.40 -5.18 18.41
CA LYS A 68 12.74 -4.60 18.19
C LYS A 68 13.89 -5.55 18.56
N LYS A 69 13.71 -6.38 19.59
CA LYS A 69 14.75 -7.32 20.06
C LYS A 69 14.73 -8.66 19.32
N SER A 70 13.60 -9.04 18.74
CA SER A 70 13.44 -10.33 18.08
C SER A 70 14.21 -10.37 16.77
N LEU A 71 15.08 -11.36 16.60
CA LEU A 71 15.75 -11.64 15.32
C LEU A 71 14.72 -11.94 14.20
N LYS A 72 13.62 -12.61 14.57
CA LYS A 72 12.55 -13.03 13.65
C LYS A 72 11.60 -11.90 13.23
N SER A 73 11.40 -10.89 14.08
CA SER A 73 10.42 -9.82 13.83
C SER A 73 11.03 -8.42 13.72
N GLY A 74 12.30 -8.27 14.10
CA GLY A 74 13.02 -7.01 14.15
C GLY A 74 13.67 -6.63 12.83
N ARG A 75 14.52 -5.62 12.88
CA ARG A 75 15.22 -5.05 11.71
C ARG A 75 16.48 -5.85 11.40
N PHE A 76 16.31 -7.14 11.17
CA PHE A 76 17.41 -8.07 10.93
C PHE A 76 17.24 -8.76 9.59
N GLU A 77 18.33 -9.29 9.08
CA GLU A 77 18.34 -10.17 7.89
C GLU A 77 17.48 -11.41 8.12
N THR A 78 17.50 -11.97 9.33
CA THR A 78 16.75 -13.18 9.74
C THR A 78 15.25 -12.96 10.02
N ASN A 79 14.70 -11.83 9.58
CA ASN A 79 13.27 -11.56 9.73
C ASN A 79 12.47 -12.61 8.95
N VAL A 80 11.37 -13.10 9.53
CA VAL A 80 10.52 -14.14 8.88
C VAL A 80 9.90 -13.68 7.55
N ASN A 81 9.79 -12.38 7.34
CA ASN A 81 9.29 -11.80 6.08
C ASN A 81 10.43 -11.42 5.11
N ALA A 82 11.70 -11.68 5.47
CA ALA A 82 12.80 -11.53 4.54
C ALA A 82 12.67 -12.55 3.42
N ILE A 83 12.99 -12.10 2.21
CA ILE A 83 13.02 -12.93 1.01
C ILE A 83 14.32 -12.62 0.28
N ASP A 84 14.76 -13.53 -0.59
CA ASP A 84 15.93 -13.32 -1.43
C ASP A 84 15.65 -12.32 -2.55
N TRP A 85 16.62 -11.49 -2.85
CA TRP A 85 16.55 -10.47 -3.89
C TRP A 85 17.74 -10.61 -4.82
N HIS A 86 17.43 -10.38 -6.11
CA HIS A 86 18.41 -10.20 -7.15
C HIS A 86 18.09 -8.90 -7.87
N LEU A 87 18.91 -7.87 -7.64
CA LEU A 87 18.77 -6.55 -8.25
C LEU A 87 19.93 -6.28 -9.20
N ILE A 88 19.62 -5.64 -10.33
CA ILE A 88 20.61 -5.09 -11.25
C ILE A 88 20.49 -3.57 -11.21
N SER A 89 21.60 -2.88 -10.95
CA SER A 89 21.65 -1.41 -10.99
C SER A 89 21.47 -0.88 -12.42
N PRO A 90 21.14 0.41 -12.59
CA PRO A 90 21.11 1.05 -13.90
C PRO A 90 22.44 0.94 -14.66
N GLU A 91 23.55 0.80 -13.94
CA GLU A 91 24.91 0.67 -14.46
C GLU A 91 25.31 -0.78 -14.77
N GLY A 92 24.44 -1.75 -14.46
CA GLY A 92 24.66 -3.18 -14.72
C GLY A 92 25.31 -3.95 -13.57
N ALA A 93 25.50 -3.36 -12.40
CA ALA A 93 26.02 -4.07 -11.23
C ALA A 93 24.95 -4.99 -10.61
N GLU A 94 25.33 -6.23 -10.32
CA GLU A 94 24.45 -7.25 -9.73
C GLU A 94 24.55 -7.26 -8.21
N TYR A 95 23.40 -7.29 -7.53
CA TYR A 95 23.28 -7.37 -6.09
C TYR A 95 22.37 -8.53 -5.71
N LYS A 96 22.93 -9.52 -5.03
CA LYS A 96 22.22 -10.66 -4.46
C LYS A 96 22.26 -10.56 -2.93
N PHE A 97 21.10 -10.50 -2.29
CA PHE A 97 21.02 -10.37 -0.82
C PHE A 97 19.71 -10.91 -0.26
N HIS A 98 19.73 -11.26 1.03
CA HIS A 98 18.54 -11.65 1.78
C HIS A 98 18.00 -10.41 2.53
N SER A 99 16.70 -10.12 2.39
CA SER A 99 16.03 -8.94 2.97
C SER A 99 16.37 -7.57 2.34
N LEU A 100 15.48 -7.09 1.46
CA LEU A 100 15.53 -5.71 0.91
C LEU A 100 15.54 -4.62 1.98
N ASN A 101 14.80 -4.79 3.07
CA ASN A 101 14.72 -3.75 4.09
C ASN A 101 16.03 -3.59 4.87
N PHE A 102 16.78 -4.68 5.03
CA PHE A 102 18.07 -4.63 5.72
C PHE A 102 19.12 -4.04 4.77
N TRP A 103 19.29 -4.65 3.60
CA TRP A 103 20.23 -4.19 2.58
C TRP A 103 20.02 -2.73 2.17
N LEU A 104 18.77 -2.30 1.98
CA LEU A 104 18.48 -0.92 1.59
C LEU A 104 18.88 0.05 2.71
N ARG A 105 18.81 -0.30 3.99
CA ARG A 105 19.24 0.63 5.06
C ARG A 105 20.74 0.87 5.03
N GLU A 106 21.51 -0.15 4.68
CA GLU A 106 22.98 -0.05 4.58
C GLU A 106 23.42 0.69 3.31
N ASN A 107 22.67 0.54 2.22
CA ASN A 107 23.10 1.04 0.89
C ASN A 107 22.27 2.23 0.36
N CYS A 108 21.22 2.67 1.06
CA CYS A 108 20.31 3.73 0.57
C CYS A 108 20.98 5.08 0.35
N ARG A 109 21.94 5.44 1.20
CA ARG A 109 22.66 6.71 1.08
C ARG A 109 23.48 6.76 -0.20
N ASP A 110 24.24 5.70 -0.46
CA ASP A 110 25.17 5.66 -1.60
C ASP A 110 24.45 5.39 -2.93
N LEU A 111 23.48 4.47 -2.96
CA LEU A 111 22.85 4.03 -4.21
C LEU A 111 21.61 4.85 -4.61
N PHE A 112 20.90 5.42 -3.63
CA PHE A 112 19.63 6.11 -3.86
C PHE A 112 19.61 7.56 -3.38
N GLY A 113 20.70 8.03 -2.75
CA GLY A 113 20.81 9.39 -2.21
C GLY A 113 19.75 9.69 -1.15
N CYS A 114 19.34 8.69 -0.37
CA CYS A 114 18.30 8.86 0.64
C CYS A 114 18.69 8.33 2.02
N GLU A 115 18.08 8.92 3.05
CA GLU A 115 18.32 8.54 4.44
C GLU A 115 17.51 7.30 4.82
N PRO A 116 18.02 6.39 5.67
CA PRO A 116 17.29 5.22 6.12
C PRO A 116 16.00 5.61 6.86
N ASP A 117 14.93 4.83 6.65
CA ASP A 117 13.59 5.07 7.21
C ASP A 117 12.92 6.42 6.83
N SER A 118 13.51 7.21 5.93
CA SER A 118 12.91 8.44 5.39
C SER A 118 11.68 8.16 4.49
N ARG A 119 10.99 9.22 4.05
CA ARG A 119 9.89 9.09 3.08
C ARG A 119 10.43 8.54 1.74
N GLU A 120 11.59 9.01 1.33
CA GLU A 120 12.30 8.62 0.12
C GLU A 120 12.70 7.15 0.19
N PHE A 121 13.22 6.69 1.32
CA PHE A 121 13.51 5.27 1.57
C PHE A 121 12.25 4.41 1.38
N ASN A 122 11.11 4.82 1.96
CA ASN A 122 9.86 4.10 1.81
C ASN A 122 9.37 4.06 0.35
N ASN A 123 9.59 5.14 -0.40
CA ASN A 123 9.27 5.19 -1.84
C ASN A 123 10.16 4.22 -2.62
N VAL A 124 11.47 4.18 -2.36
CA VAL A 124 12.42 3.27 -3.02
C VAL A 124 12.04 1.81 -2.73
N ARG A 125 11.85 1.47 -1.45
CA ARG A 125 11.42 0.13 -1.04
C ARG A 125 10.13 -0.29 -1.74
N SER A 126 9.13 0.60 -1.77
CA SER A 126 7.85 0.33 -2.42
C SER A 126 8.00 0.16 -3.93
N GLY A 127 8.85 0.96 -4.57
CA GLY A 127 9.13 0.87 -6.00
C GLY A 127 9.77 -0.46 -6.38
N LEU A 128 10.84 -0.88 -5.69
CA LEU A 128 11.50 -2.16 -5.91
C LEU A 128 10.59 -3.36 -5.62
N SER A 129 9.74 -3.24 -4.58
CA SER A 129 8.69 -4.23 -4.29
C SER A 129 7.63 -4.33 -5.38
N GLY A 130 7.25 -3.19 -5.96
CA GLY A 130 6.37 -3.14 -7.13
C GLY A 130 7.01 -3.81 -8.34
N ALA A 131 8.27 -3.48 -8.64
CA ALA A 131 9.04 -4.06 -9.73
C ALA A 131 9.16 -5.59 -9.62
N LYS A 132 9.47 -6.11 -8.42
CA LYS A 132 9.49 -7.57 -8.18
C LYS A 132 8.11 -8.20 -8.36
N ARG A 133 7.04 -7.52 -7.96
CA ARG A 133 5.66 -8.01 -8.14
C ARG A 133 5.24 -8.04 -9.61
N ALA A 134 5.61 -7.02 -10.38
CA ALA A 134 5.42 -7.00 -11.83
C ALA A 134 6.18 -8.14 -12.51
N MET A 135 7.43 -8.38 -12.11
CA MET A 135 8.24 -9.50 -12.62
C MET A 135 7.54 -10.86 -12.40
N LYS A 136 6.87 -11.04 -11.26
CA LYS A 136 6.07 -12.25 -10.97
C LYS A 136 4.73 -12.33 -11.72
N GLY A 137 4.44 -11.42 -12.65
CA GLY A 137 3.17 -11.39 -13.39
C GLY A 137 2.01 -10.71 -12.64
N GLY A 138 2.31 -9.89 -11.63
CA GLY A 138 1.29 -9.10 -10.93
C GLY A 138 0.78 -7.90 -11.74
N THR A 139 -0.20 -7.19 -11.19
CA THR A 139 -0.86 -6.03 -11.84
C THR A 139 -0.02 -4.74 -11.85
N TYR A 140 1.23 -4.78 -11.42
CA TYR A 140 2.07 -3.60 -11.33
C TYR A 140 2.68 -3.30 -12.71
N GLY A 141 2.54 -2.05 -13.17
CA GLY A 141 2.77 -1.69 -14.58
C GLY A 141 4.23 -1.65 -15.05
N SER A 142 5.21 -1.74 -14.14
CA SER A 142 6.64 -1.70 -14.49
C SER A 142 7.44 -2.75 -13.74
N THR A 143 8.27 -3.50 -14.46
CA THR A 143 9.24 -4.46 -13.90
C THR A 143 10.53 -3.80 -13.43
N THR A 144 10.63 -2.47 -13.54
CA THR A 144 11.81 -1.68 -13.18
C THR A 144 11.44 -0.49 -12.30
N TYR A 145 12.41 -0.01 -11.52
CA TYR A 145 12.28 1.20 -10.71
C TYR A 145 13.53 2.07 -10.83
N LYS A 146 13.41 3.27 -11.42
CA LYS A 146 14.55 4.17 -11.66
C LYS A 146 15.75 3.49 -12.34
N GLY A 147 15.48 2.62 -13.33
CA GLY A 147 16.51 1.84 -14.03
C GLY A 147 16.95 0.56 -13.32
N TRP A 148 16.62 0.39 -12.03
CA TRP A 148 16.87 -0.85 -11.30
C TRP A 148 15.93 -1.95 -11.77
N LYS A 149 16.48 -3.14 -12.05
CA LYS A 149 15.73 -4.31 -12.50
C LYS A 149 15.72 -5.38 -11.42
N CYS A 150 14.56 -6.00 -11.19
CA CYS A 150 14.44 -7.16 -10.32
C CYS A 150 14.47 -8.42 -11.17
N LEU A 151 15.45 -9.29 -10.96
CA LEU A 151 15.50 -10.61 -11.57
C LEU A 151 14.90 -11.68 -10.66
N PRO A 152 14.41 -12.79 -11.23
CA PRO A 152 14.09 -13.97 -10.44
C PRO A 152 15.36 -14.47 -9.74
N CYS A 153 15.21 -14.94 -8.51
CA CYS A 153 16.28 -15.65 -7.80
C CYS A 153 16.32 -17.10 -8.28
N GLU A 154 17.46 -17.78 -8.19
CA GLU A 154 17.68 -19.15 -8.72
C GLU A 154 16.62 -20.18 -8.25
N GLU A 155 16.07 -20.02 -7.05
CA GLU A 155 14.97 -20.87 -6.55
C GLU A 155 13.60 -20.55 -7.17
N GLU A 156 13.37 -19.30 -7.58
CA GLU A 156 12.16 -18.86 -8.28
C GLU A 156 12.20 -19.25 -9.76
N GLU A 157 13.38 -19.33 -10.37
CA GLU A 157 13.58 -19.81 -11.74
C GLU A 157 13.12 -21.27 -11.90
N LYS A 158 13.47 -22.15 -10.95
CA LYS A 158 13.04 -23.57 -10.93
C LYS A 158 11.52 -23.74 -10.88
N LYS A 159 10.80 -22.84 -10.19
CA LYS A 159 9.33 -22.85 -10.10
C LYS A 159 8.66 -22.27 -11.35
N CYS A 160 9.34 -21.38 -12.07
CA CYS A 160 8.84 -20.79 -13.31
C CYS A 160 8.94 -21.78 -14.48
N THR A 161 10.00 -22.60 -14.52
CA THR A 161 10.19 -23.64 -15.54
C THR A 161 9.27 -24.85 -15.41
N GLN A 162 8.77 -25.15 -14.20
CA GLN A 162 7.83 -26.28 -13.96
C GLN A 162 6.37 -25.96 -14.27
N LYS A 163 6.05 -24.72 -14.65
CA LYS A 163 4.68 -24.27 -14.98
C LYS A 163 4.42 -24.09 -16.48
N LYS A 164 5.31 -24.58 -17.34
CA LYS A 164 5.09 -24.66 -18.79
C LYS A 164 4.60 -26.03 -19.19
#